data_AF-A0A965PG98-F1
#
_entry.id   AF-A0A965PG98-F1
#
_cell.length_a   1.000
_cell.length_b   1.000
_cell.length_c   1.000
_cell.angle_alpha   90.00
_cell.angle_beta   90.00
_cell.angle_gamma   90.00
#
_symmetry.space_group_name_H-M   'P 1'
#
loop_
_entity.id
_entity.type
_entity.pdbx_description
1 polymer ?
#
loop_
_entity_poly.entity_id
_entity_poly.type
_entity_poly.pdbx_seq_one_letter_code
_entity_poly.pdbx_strand_id
1 'polypeptide(L)'
;MSDAVKMLYESVRNRLNIGFYDFELALRDWEIVPLTEQKKTIGAIMRKGNELHIGYGVKPRASIRRHIRPVLQKAIKDYGCAVTKIQSDNQTGQQFCERLGFTEVSREGNTIFLRCDGSKYV
;
A
#
# COMPACT_ATOMS: atom_id res chain seq x y z
N MET A 1 -14.17 -6.06 6.65
CA MET A 1 -13.75 -4.79 6.03
C MET A 1 -13.40 -3.73 7.07
N SER A 2 -14.21 -3.51 8.12
CA SER A 2 -13.97 -2.47 9.12
C SER A 2 -12.57 -2.47 9.73
N ASP A 3 -12.01 -3.64 10.08
CA ASP A 3 -10.77 -3.68 10.85
C ASP A 3 -9.54 -3.36 9.99
N ALA A 4 -9.55 -3.76 8.72
CA ALA A 4 -8.48 -3.45 7.77
C ALA A 4 -8.44 -1.94 7.48
N VAL A 5 -9.61 -1.34 7.25
CA VAL A 5 -9.75 0.11 7.02
C VAL A 5 -9.41 0.90 8.28
N LYS A 6 -9.80 0.44 9.47
CA LYS A 6 -9.37 1.01 10.75
C LYS A 6 -7.84 0.99 10.89
N MET A 7 -7.19 -0.14 10.62
CA MET A 7 -5.72 -0.23 10.71
C MET A 7 -5.02 0.67 9.68
N LEU A 8 -5.60 0.82 8.49
CA LEU A 8 -5.12 1.80 7.51
C LEU A 8 -5.24 3.22 8.05
N TYR A 9 -6.40 3.60 8.58
CA TYR A 9 -6.64 4.92 9.17
C TYR A 9 -5.65 5.19 10.30
N GLU A 10 -5.45 4.25 11.23
CA GLU A 10 -4.47 4.38 12.31
C GLU A 10 -3.04 4.62 11.79
N SER A 11 -2.68 4.04 10.64
CA SER A 11 -1.36 4.26 10.03
C SER A 11 -1.17 5.67 9.43
N VAL A 12 -2.25 6.42 9.19
CA VAL A 12 -2.22 7.74 8.52
C VAL A 12 -2.86 8.86 9.34
N ARG A 13 -3.57 8.57 10.44
CA ARG A 13 -4.38 9.56 11.19
C ARG A 13 -3.58 10.77 11.69
N ASN A 14 -2.29 10.60 11.99
CA ASN A 14 -1.43 11.70 12.42
C ASN A 14 -0.98 12.59 11.26
N ARG A 15 -1.25 12.19 10.02
CA ARG A 15 -0.86 12.86 8.77
C ARG A 15 -2.06 13.40 7.98
N LEU A 16 -3.26 12.94 8.30
CA LEU A 16 -4.50 13.35 7.62
C LEU A 16 -5.39 14.09 8.60
N ASN A 17 -5.87 15.26 8.18
CA ASN A 17 -6.83 16.05 8.95
C ASN A 17 -8.28 15.70 8.55
N ILE A 18 -8.61 14.41 8.58
CA ILE A 18 -9.97 13.91 8.26
C ILE A 18 -10.40 12.87 9.30
N GLY A 19 -11.70 12.74 9.51
CA GLY A 19 -12.26 11.71 10.39
C GLY A 19 -12.22 10.32 9.76
N PHE A 20 -12.39 9.29 10.60
CA PHE A 20 -12.46 7.90 10.13
C PHE A 20 -13.56 7.67 9.09
N TYR A 21 -14.73 8.31 9.27
CA TYR A 21 -15.85 8.18 8.35
C TYR A 21 -15.51 8.68 6.94
N ASP A 22 -14.91 9.88 6.84
CA ASP A 22 -14.50 10.45 5.55
C ASP A 22 -13.40 9.61 4.89
N PHE A 23 -12.49 9.06 5.70
CA PHE A 23 -11.45 8.15 5.24
C PHE A 23 -12.05 6.84 4.68
N GLU A 24 -13.00 6.23 5.38
CA GLU A 24 -13.69 5.02 4.91
C GLU A 24 -14.47 5.29 3.62
N LEU A 25 -15.17 6.43 3.54
CA LEU A 25 -15.91 6.84 2.35
C LEU A 25 -14.99 7.05 1.14
N ALA A 26 -13.82 7.66 1.35
CA ALA A 26 -12.81 7.85 0.30
C ALA A 26 -12.24 6.53 -0.25
N LEU A 27 -12.34 5.44 0.51
CA LEU A 27 -11.86 4.11 0.13
C LEU A 27 -12.93 3.22 -0.50
N ARG A 28 -14.18 3.68 -0.69
CA ARG A 28 -15.28 2.85 -1.20
C ARG A 28 -15.01 2.20 -2.57
N ASP A 29 -14.24 2.90 -3.42
CA ASP A 29 -13.91 2.47 -4.78
C ASP A 29 -12.56 1.73 -4.85
N TRP A 30 -12.01 1.36 -3.68
CA TRP A 30 -10.75 0.64 -3.55
C TRP A 30 -10.99 -0.82 -3.16
N GLU A 31 -10.22 -1.71 -3.79
CA GLU A 31 -10.10 -3.09 -3.35
C GLU A 31 -9.21 -3.12 -2.11
N ILE A 32 -9.73 -3.62 -0.99
CA ILE A 32 -9.00 -3.71 0.29
C ILE A 32 -8.67 -5.16 0.60
N VAL A 33 -7.38 -5.48 0.62
CA VAL A 33 -6.85 -6.81 0.97
C VAL A 33 -6.27 -6.76 2.38
N PRO A 34 -6.90 -7.43 3.37
CA PRO A 34 -6.41 -7.42 4.75
C PRO A 34 -5.02 -8.05 4.88
N LEU A 35 -4.13 -7.39 5.62
CA LEU A 35 -2.87 -7.98 6.08
C LEU A 35 -3.10 -8.62 7.44
N THR A 36 -2.92 -9.94 7.51
CA THR A 36 -3.16 -10.71 8.73
C THR A 36 -1.91 -11.42 9.26
N GLU A 37 -1.69 -11.29 10.56
CA GLU A 37 -0.61 -11.95 11.30
C GLU A 37 -1.24 -12.63 12.53
N GLN A 38 -0.97 -13.93 12.72
CA GLN A 38 -1.56 -14.71 13.83
C GLN A 38 -3.10 -14.55 13.94
N LYS A 39 -3.80 -14.56 12.79
CA LYS A 39 -5.26 -14.35 12.68
C LYS A 39 -5.76 -12.96 13.09
N LYS A 40 -4.88 -11.99 13.35
CA LYS A 40 -5.23 -10.59 13.61
C LYS A 40 -4.95 -9.73 12.39
N THR A 41 -5.86 -8.81 12.07
CA THR A 41 -5.63 -7.80 11.04
C THR A 41 -4.70 -6.72 11.59
N ILE A 42 -3.58 -6.52 10.92
CA ILE A 42 -2.55 -5.54 11.32
C ILE A 42 -2.48 -4.33 10.38
N GLY A 43 -3.14 -4.43 9.23
CA GLY A 43 -3.08 -3.45 8.15
C GLY A 43 -3.86 -3.91 6.93
N ALA A 44 -3.62 -3.24 5.80
CA ALA A 44 -4.17 -3.64 4.53
C ALA A 44 -3.28 -3.20 3.35
N ILE A 45 -3.48 -3.87 2.22
CA ILE A 45 -3.11 -3.38 0.90
C ILE A 45 -4.39 -2.81 0.29
N MET A 46 -4.33 -1.58 -0.20
CA MET A 46 -5.40 -0.97 -0.97
C MET A 46 -4.98 -0.90 -2.43
N ARG A 47 -5.91 -1.25 -3.32
CA ARG A 47 -5.68 -1.24 -4.77
C ARG A 47 -6.82 -0.54 -5.50
N LYS A 48 -6.47 0.31 -6.47
CA LYS A 48 -7.41 0.91 -7.43
C LYS A 48 -6.80 0.81 -8.82
N GLY A 49 -7.29 -0.14 -9.62
CA GLY A 49 -6.68 -0.47 -10.91
C GLY A 49 -5.23 -0.96 -10.76
N ASN A 50 -4.28 -0.20 -11.30
CA ASN A 50 -2.85 -0.46 -11.15
C ASN A 50 -2.19 0.30 -9.99
N GLU A 51 -2.92 1.15 -9.27
CA GLU A 51 -2.41 1.87 -8.11
C GLU A 51 -2.48 1.01 -6.85
N LEU A 52 -1.38 0.92 -6.10
CA LEU A 52 -1.29 0.18 -4.85
C LEU A 52 -0.79 1.09 -3.72
N HIS A 53 -1.37 0.96 -2.54
CA HIS A 53 -0.83 1.51 -1.30
C HIS A 53 -0.90 0.48 -0.18
N ILE A 54 -0.03 0.63 0.80
CA ILE A 54 0.05 -0.28 1.94
C ILE A 54 0.16 0.54 3.21
N GLY A 55 -0.67 0.21 4.19
CA GLY A 55 -0.62 0.79 5.52
C GLY A 55 -0.85 -0.28 6.57
N TYR A 56 -0.18 -0.12 7.71
CA TYR A 56 -0.34 -1.00 8.86
C TYR A 56 -0.36 -0.17 10.14
N GLY A 57 -1.40 -0.39 10.95
CA GLY A 57 -1.52 0.21 12.28
C GLY A 57 -0.59 -0.45 13.30
N VAL A 58 -0.17 -1.69 13.01
CA VAL A 58 0.82 -2.42 13.80
C VAL A 58 1.93 -2.91 12.87
N LYS A 59 3.19 -2.59 13.22
CA LYS A 59 4.35 -3.03 12.42
C LYS A 59 4.37 -4.56 12.31
N PRO A 60 4.43 -5.12 11.09
CA PRO A 60 4.47 -6.57 10.90
C PRO A 60 5.72 -7.18 11.53
N ARG A 61 5.58 -8.36 12.14
CA ARG A 61 6.71 -9.13 12.70
C ARG A 61 7.25 -10.15 11.71
N ALA A 62 6.42 -10.60 10.78
CA ALA A 62 6.76 -11.52 9.70
C ALA A 62 6.70 -10.85 8.32
N SER A 63 7.24 -11.54 7.32
CA SER A 63 7.17 -11.07 5.93
C SER A 63 5.73 -10.99 5.42
N ILE A 64 5.33 -9.83 4.92
CA ILE A 64 4.04 -9.63 4.26
C ILE A 64 4.03 -10.05 2.78
N ARG A 65 5.13 -10.64 2.28
CA ARG A 65 5.30 -11.02 0.86
C ARG A 65 4.14 -11.88 0.34
N ARG A 66 3.64 -12.80 1.16
CA ARG A 66 2.51 -13.68 0.81
C ARG A 66 1.22 -12.93 0.49
N HIS A 67 1.02 -11.76 1.10
CA HIS A 67 -0.16 -10.94 0.89
C HIS A 67 0.02 -10.01 -0.31
N ILE A 68 1.21 -9.41 -0.45
CA ILE A 68 1.44 -8.43 -1.52
C ILE A 68 1.67 -9.07 -2.90
N ARG A 69 2.34 -10.23 -2.95
CA ARG A 69 2.66 -10.92 -4.22
C ARG A 69 1.44 -11.10 -5.12
N PRO A 70 0.31 -11.68 -4.66
CA PRO A 70 -0.85 -11.86 -5.53
C PRO A 70 -1.47 -10.53 -6.00
N VAL A 71 -1.49 -9.51 -5.14
CA VAL A 71 -2.03 -8.18 -5.50
C VAL A 71 -1.16 -7.50 -6.56
N LEU A 72 0.16 -7.53 -6.37
CA LEU A 72 1.12 -6.96 -7.31
C LEU A 72 1.12 -7.70 -8.64
N GLN A 73 1.15 -9.04 -8.62
CA GLN A 73 1.05 -9.85 -9.84
C GLN A 73 -0.25 -9.59 -10.58
N LYS A 74 -1.38 -9.45 -9.88
CA LYS A 74 -2.65 -9.12 -10.50
C LYS A 74 -2.64 -7.74 -11.15
N ALA A 75 -2.11 -6.72 -10.47
CA ALA A 75 -1.99 -5.37 -11.05
C ALA A 75 -1.13 -5.37 -12.33
N ILE A 76 0.04 -6.00 -12.29
CA ILE A 76 0.93 -6.11 -13.46
C ILE A 76 0.27 -6.89 -14.59
N LYS A 77 -0.39 -8.01 -14.28
CA LYS A 77 -1.09 -8.82 -15.29
C LYS A 77 -2.22 -8.05 -15.96
N ASP A 78 -3.03 -7.35 -15.18
CA ASP A 78 -4.23 -6.67 -15.68
C ASP A 78 -3.89 -5.37 -16.43
N TYR A 79 -2.82 -4.66 -16.05
CA TYR A 79 -2.53 -3.29 -16.53
C TYR A 79 -1.12 -3.10 -17.10
N GLY A 80 -0.31 -4.16 -17.18
CA GLY A 80 1.09 -4.13 -17.63
C GLY A 80 2.09 -3.57 -16.60
N CYS A 81 1.62 -2.92 -15.53
CA CYS A 81 2.47 -2.38 -14.47
C CYS A 81 1.66 -2.19 -13.17
N ALA A 82 2.38 -1.88 -12.08
CA ALA A 82 1.83 -1.35 -10.85
C ALA A 82 2.46 0.02 -10.53
N VAL A 83 1.68 0.93 -9.95
CA VAL A 83 2.15 2.27 -9.55
C VAL A 83 1.86 2.53 -8.08
N THR A 84 2.69 3.36 -7.46
CA THR A 84 2.47 3.87 -6.11
C THR A 84 3.10 5.25 -5.95
N LYS A 85 2.82 5.91 -4.83
CA LYS A 85 3.45 7.18 -4.47
C LYS A 85 3.78 7.19 -2.99
N ILE A 86 4.90 7.80 -2.65
CA ILE A 86 5.36 7.95 -1.28
C ILE A 86 5.79 9.40 -1.03
N GLN A 87 5.78 9.82 0.23
CA GLN A 87 6.43 11.05 0.64
C GLN A 87 7.95 10.87 0.60
N SER A 88 8.69 11.91 0.21
CA SER A 88 10.14 11.83 0.00
C SER A 88 10.93 11.66 1.30
N ASP A 89 10.33 12.04 2.44
CA ASP A 89 10.85 11.80 3.78
C ASP A 89 10.58 10.37 4.30
N ASN A 90 9.75 9.58 3.61
CA ASN A 90 9.42 8.21 3.99
C ASN A 90 10.46 7.19 3.47
N GLN A 91 11.68 7.27 3.98
CA GLN A 91 12.78 6.39 3.60
C GLN A 91 12.44 4.89 3.78
N THR A 92 11.70 4.54 4.84
CA THR A 92 11.28 3.16 5.08
C THR A 92 10.34 2.66 3.98
N GLY A 93 9.38 3.50 3.57
CA GLY A 93 8.48 3.23 2.46
C GLY A 93 9.21 3.10 1.12
N GLN A 94 10.19 3.98 0.87
CA GLN A 94 11.01 3.95 -0.33
C GLN A 94 11.79 2.63 -0.45
N GLN A 95 12.57 2.29 0.57
CA GLN A 95 13.33 1.03 0.60
C GLN A 95 12.42 -0.19 0.47
N PHE A 96 11.22 -0.14 1.05
CA PHE A 96 10.24 -1.19 0.87
C PHE A 96 9.81 -1.33 -0.59
N CYS A 97 9.45 -0.23 -1.25
CA CYS A 97 9.05 -0.23 -2.67
C CYS A 97 10.18 -0.74 -3.58
N GLU A 98 11.42 -0.30 -3.35
CA GLU A 98 12.60 -0.75 -4.10
C GLU A 98 12.83 -2.27 -3.99
N ARG A 99 12.60 -2.85 -2.79
CA ARG A 99 12.67 -4.30 -2.57
C ARG A 99 11.58 -5.07 -3.32
N LEU A 100 10.39 -4.49 -3.48
CA LEU A 100 9.34 -5.10 -4.31
C LEU A 100 9.66 -5.03 -5.81
N GLY A 101 10.57 -4.14 -6.22
CA GLY A 101 10.93 -3.90 -7.62
C GLY A 101 10.28 -2.65 -8.21
N PHE A 102 9.79 -1.73 -7.38
CA PHE A 102 9.42 -0.40 -7.87
C PHE A 102 10.67 0.45 -8.13
N THR A 103 10.59 1.32 -9.14
CA THR A 103 11.59 2.34 -9.48
C THR A 103 10.92 3.70 -9.56
N GLU A 104 11.66 4.76 -9.20
CA GLU A 104 11.19 6.15 -9.32
C GLU A 104 11.03 6.52 -10.79
N VAL A 105 9.87 7.09 -11.15
CA VAL A 105 9.57 7.55 -12.51
C VAL A 105 9.40 9.07 -12.59
N SER A 106 8.98 9.70 -11.50
CA SER A 106 8.92 11.16 -11.38
C SER A 106 8.90 11.59 -9.91
N ARG A 107 9.15 12.88 -9.70
CA ARG A 107 9.09 13.52 -8.39
C ARG A 107 8.43 14.89 -8.52
N GLU A 108 7.43 15.16 -7.69
CA GLU A 108 6.74 16.45 -7.65
C GLU A 108 6.67 16.94 -6.20
N GLY A 109 7.37 18.03 -5.91
CA GLY A 109 7.52 18.53 -4.53
C GLY A 109 8.05 17.44 -3.60
N ASN A 110 7.28 17.12 -2.55
CA ASN A 110 7.62 16.09 -1.57
C ASN A 110 7.09 14.68 -1.94
N THR A 111 6.54 14.49 -3.14
CA THR A 111 5.96 13.20 -3.56
C THR A 111 6.84 12.53 -4.59
N ILE A 112 7.19 11.26 -4.35
CA ILE A 112 7.90 10.39 -5.28
C ILE A 112 6.89 9.43 -5.92
N PHE A 113 6.85 9.40 -7.25
CA PHE A 113 6.04 8.47 -8.02
C PHE A 113 6.88 7.28 -8.45
N LEU A 114 6.33 6.09 -8.22
CA LEU A 114 7.03 4.82 -8.36
C LEU A 114 6.25 3.90 -9.29
N ARG A 115 6.96 3.15 -10.12
CA ARG A 115 6.38 2.16 -11.05
C ARG A 115 7.09 0.81 -10.93
N CYS A 116 6.35 -0.27 -11.08
CA CYS A 116 6.86 -1.63 -11.11
C CYS A 116 6.30 -2.36 -12.33
N ASP A 117 7.15 -2.65 -13.31
CA ASP A 117 6.80 -3.41 -14.52
C ASP A 117 7.01 -4.93 -14.35
N GLY A 118 7.82 -5.31 -13.36
CA GLY A 118 8.11 -6.70 -13.03
C GLY A 118 8.47 -6.82 -11.55
N SER A 119 7.76 -7.69 -10.84
CA SER A 119 7.99 -7.89 -9.41
C SER A 119 9.26 -8.71 -9.18
N LYS A 120 10.20 -8.21 -8.35
CA LYS A 120 11.37 -8.99 -7.88
C LYS A 120 11.00 -10.17 -6.98
N TYR A 121 9.72 -10.26 -6.61
CA TYR A 121 9.18 -11.37 -5.84
C TYR A 121 8.63 -12.52 -6.69
N VAL A 122 8.78 -12.48 -8.02
CA VAL A 122 8.43 -13.59 -8.91
C VAL A 122 9.59 -14.55 -9.03
#